data_AF-A0A395CR19-F1
#
_entry.id   AF-A0A395CR19-F1
#
_cell.length_a   1.000
_cell.length_b   1.000
_cell.length_c   1.000
_cell.angle_alpha   90.00
_cell.angle_beta   90.00
_cell.angle_gamma   90.00
#
_symmetry.space_group_name_H-M   'P 1'
#
loop_
_entity.id
_entity.type
_entity.pdbx_description
1 polymer ?
#
loop_
_entity_poly.entity_id
_entity_poly.type
_entity_poly.pdbx_seq_one_letter_code
_entity_poly.pdbx_strand_id
1 'polypeptide(L)'
;MYFRRIIFLFAISFFVSAMENAFAEEPGSDPKTQMHEVCRHLCRSDRARCPSKSSDESFCDTRYIGCDLGCFSCRGVFVKCAEQPGGAADGRNCTKEFGACLKEKISSRESRDPIRFEGGDGRSEKTAVVVLGALTNLEGVAAESLWIAKKHPGWRKNSQALIHNGPHSFDRIEYETPNGPGTIWFEISAFLGKGGLEQLFGEPKPK
;
A
#
# COMPACT_ATOMS: atom_id res chain seq x y z
N MET A 1 -40.42 -11.72 -25.60
CA MET A 1 -39.04 -12.12 -25.96
C MET A 1 -38.44 -11.00 -26.79
N TYR A 2 -37.16 -10.64 -26.56
CA TYR A 2 -36.43 -9.46 -27.07
C TYR A 2 -36.90 -8.14 -26.40
N PHE A 3 -36.12 -7.38 -25.63
CA PHE A 3 -34.84 -6.76 -25.97
C PHE A 3 -34.05 -6.39 -24.67
N ARG A 4 -33.74 -7.39 -23.84
CA ARG A 4 -32.98 -7.22 -22.59
C ARG A 4 -31.45 -7.11 -22.80
N ARG A 5 -31.01 -6.47 -23.90
CA ARG A 5 -29.60 -6.47 -24.37
C ARG A 5 -28.95 -5.10 -24.60
N ILE A 6 -29.61 -3.97 -24.33
CA ILE A 6 -29.05 -2.63 -24.67
C ILE A 6 -28.31 -1.95 -23.50
N ILE A 7 -28.42 -2.43 -22.27
CA ILE A 7 -27.84 -1.74 -21.09
C ILE A 7 -26.35 -2.06 -20.87
N PHE A 8 -25.80 -3.09 -21.52
CA PHE A 8 -24.41 -3.51 -21.28
C PHE A 8 -23.35 -2.70 -22.05
N LEU A 9 -23.74 -1.81 -22.97
CA LEU A 9 -22.79 -1.02 -23.76
C LEU A 9 -22.45 0.34 -23.13
N PHE A 10 -23.26 0.86 -22.20
CA PHE A 10 -23.01 2.18 -21.60
C PHE A 10 -22.02 2.18 -20.44
N ALA A 11 -21.78 1.04 -19.79
CA ALA A 11 -20.85 0.96 -18.65
C ALA A 11 -19.36 0.94 -19.07
N ILE A 12 -19.06 0.57 -20.32
CA ILE A 12 -17.68 0.49 -20.83
C ILE A 12 -17.19 1.88 -21.29
N SER A 13 -18.07 2.72 -21.83
CA SER A 13 -17.69 4.07 -22.29
C SER A 13 -17.34 5.03 -21.15
N PHE A 14 -17.96 4.91 -19.97
CA PHE A 14 -17.58 5.75 -18.82
C PHE A 14 -16.20 5.40 -18.25
N PHE A 15 -15.75 4.17 -18.43
CA PHE A 15 -14.43 3.72 -17.96
C PHE A 15 -13.30 4.30 -18.81
N VAL A 16 -13.53 4.53 -20.10
CA VAL A 16 -12.55 5.14 -21.02
C VAL A 16 -12.48 6.65 -20.82
N SER A 17 -13.62 7.34 -20.70
CA SER A 17 -13.64 8.80 -20.54
C SER A 17 -13.15 9.29 -19.16
N ALA A 18 -13.26 8.47 -18.11
CA ALA A 18 -12.67 8.80 -16.80
C ALA A 18 -11.14 8.65 -16.77
N MET A 19 -10.57 7.78 -17.62
CA MET A 19 -9.12 7.66 -17.76
C MET A 19 -8.55 8.75 -18.68
N GLU A 20 -9.26 9.17 -19.73
CA GLU A 20 -8.81 10.26 -20.63
C GLU A 20 -8.70 11.62 -19.91
N ASN A 21 -9.60 11.92 -18.97
CA ASN A 21 -9.55 13.18 -18.20
C ASN A 21 -8.54 13.18 -17.04
N ALA A 22 -7.95 12.03 -16.68
CA ALA A 22 -6.90 11.96 -15.66
C ALA A 22 -5.50 12.26 -16.22
N PHE A 23 -5.38 12.42 -17.55
CA PHE A 23 -4.18 12.85 -18.26
C PHE A 23 -4.22 14.33 -18.66
N ALA A 24 -4.88 15.17 -17.86
CA ALA A 24 -4.59 16.60 -17.90
C ALA A 24 -3.18 16.78 -17.29
N GLU A 25 -2.18 16.81 -18.16
CA GLU A 25 -0.77 16.96 -17.84
C GLU A 25 -0.55 18.18 -16.93
N GLU A 26 -0.16 17.96 -15.67
CA GLU A 26 0.60 18.99 -14.97
C GLU A 26 1.98 19.03 -15.63
N PRO A 27 2.39 20.18 -16.19
CA PRO A 27 3.67 20.29 -16.87
C PRO A 27 4.81 20.05 -15.87
N GLY A 28 5.43 18.88 -15.92
CA GLY A 28 6.62 18.53 -15.15
C GLY A 28 6.54 17.28 -14.27
N SER A 29 5.40 16.57 -14.19
CA SER A 29 5.35 15.33 -13.41
C SER A 29 6.02 14.17 -14.18
N ASP A 30 7.10 13.61 -13.63
CA ASP A 30 7.70 12.36 -14.12
C ASP A 30 6.60 11.29 -14.29
N PRO A 31 6.40 10.70 -15.49
CA PRO A 31 5.38 9.66 -15.74
C PRO A 31 5.43 8.52 -14.73
N LYS A 32 6.61 8.28 -14.15
CA LYS A 32 6.83 7.27 -13.12
C LYS A 32 6.21 7.66 -11.77
N THR A 33 6.24 8.94 -11.42
CA THR A 33 5.59 9.49 -10.21
C THR A 33 4.08 9.49 -10.39
N GLN A 34 3.59 9.87 -11.57
CA GLN A 34 2.18 9.87 -11.90
C GLN A 34 1.56 8.46 -11.81
N MET A 35 2.20 7.43 -12.38
CA MET A 35 1.70 6.05 -12.30
C MET A 35 1.64 5.52 -10.86
N HIS A 36 2.65 5.84 -10.05
CA HIS A 36 2.66 5.45 -8.65
C HIS A 36 1.49 6.09 -7.87
N GLU A 37 1.26 7.38 -8.05
CA GLU A 37 0.17 8.10 -7.40
C GLU A 37 -1.22 7.59 -7.82
N VAL A 38 -1.42 7.35 -9.12
CA VAL A 38 -2.65 6.74 -9.64
C VAL A 38 -2.88 5.37 -9.03
N CYS A 39 -1.85 4.52 -8.97
CA CYS A 39 -1.95 3.20 -8.35
C CYS A 39 -2.35 3.29 -6.87
N ARG A 40 -1.69 4.16 -6.09
CA ARG A 40 -2.02 4.36 -4.67
C ARG A 40 -3.44 4.88 -4.48
N HIS A 41 -3.91 5.77 -5.35
CA HIS A 41 -5.28 6.24 -5.33
C HIS A 41 -6.28 5.08 -5.54
N LEU A 42 -6.01 4.21 -6.51
CA LEU A 42 -6.84 3.02 -6.76
C LEU A 42 -6.84 2.06 -5.57
N CYS A 43 -5.69 1.81 -4.94
CA CYS A 43 -5.60 0.99 -3.73
C CYS A 43 -6.46 1.56 -2.58
N ARG A 44 -6.39 2.88 -2.34
CA ARG A 44 -7.22 3.55 -1.33
C ARG A 44 -8.70 3.46 -1.65
N SER A 45 -9.08 3.62 -2.92
CA SER A 45 -10.47 3.51 -3.37
C SER A 45 -11.01 2.08 -3.25
N ASP A 46 -10.21 1.06 -3.55
CA ASP A 46 -10.56 -0.35 -3.33
C ASP A 46 -10.79 -0.65 -1.85
N ARG A 47 -9.88 -0.19 -1.00
CA ARG A 47 -10.02 -0.27 0.45
C ARG A 47 -11.29 0.41 0.96
N ALA A 48 -11.60 1.62 0.49
CA ALA A 48 -12.77 2.37 0.94
C ALA A 48 -14.10 1.67 0.62
N ARG A 49 -14.11 0.77 -0.38
CA ARG A 49 -15.27 -0.05 -0.77
C ARG A 49 -15.42 -1.32 0.08
N CYS A 50 -14.49 -1.60 0.98
CA CYS A 50 -14.55 -2.80 1.80
C CYS A 50 -15.63 -2.75 2.89
N PRO A 51 -16.28 -3.88 3.18
CA PRO A 51 -17.27 -3.98 4.26
C PRO A 51 -16.61 -3.87 5.64
N SER A 52 -17.32 -3.24 6.59
CA SER A 52 -16.81 -2.86 7.93
C SER A 52 -16.92 -3.98 8.99
N LYS A 53 -16.82 -5.25 8.62
CA LYS A 53 -16.85 -6.38 9.58
C LYS A 53 -15.41 -6.77 9.94
N SER A 54 -15.14 -7.18 11.18
CA SER A 54 -13.75 -7.35 11.69
C SER A 54 -12.88 -8.36 10.90
N SER A 55 -13.46 -9.50 10.50
CA SER A 55 -12.77 -10.48 9.63
C SER A 55 -12.49 -9.91 8.24
N ASP A 56 -13.43 -9.11 7.73
CA ASP A 56 -13.35 -8.51 6.40
C ASP A 56 -12.40 -7.30 6.42
N GLU A 57 -12.31 -6.59 7.56
CA GLU A 57 -11.43 -5.45 7.76
C GLU A 57 -9.96 -5.88 7.73
N SER A 58 -9.59 -6.96 8.43
CA SER A 58 -8.22 -7.50 8.39
C SER A 58 -7.83 -7.96 6.99
N PHE A 59 -8.77 -8.59 6.27
CA PHE A 59 -8.56 -8.97 4.87
C PHE A 59 -8.35 -7.74 3.97
N CYS A 60 -9.15 -6.69 4.15
CA CYS A 60 -9.03 -5.45 3.38
C CYS A 60 -7.79 -4.63 3.72
N ASP A 61 -7.36 -4.63 4.98
CA ASP A 61 -6.07 -4.08 5.42
C ASP A 61 -4.93 -4.81 4.73
N THR A 62 -4.99 -6.13 4.71
CA THR A 62 -4.01 -7.00 4.05
C THR A 62 -3.93 -6.74 2.55
N ARG A 63 -5.08 -6.71 1.88
CA ARG A 63 -5.18 -6.42 0.44
C ARG A 63 -4.66 -5.03 0.11
N TYR A 64 -5.03 -4.03 0.90
CA TYR A 64 -4.55 -2.65 0.73
C TYR A 64 -3.02 -2.57 0.85
N ILE A 65 -2.43 -3.20 1.87
CA ILE A 65 -0.97 -3.20 2.08
C ILE A 65 -0.26 -3.90 0.91
N GLY A 66 -0.80 -5.05 0.46
CA GLY A 66 -0.29 -5.73 -0.72
C GLY A 66 -0.38 -4.87 -1.99
N CYS A 67 -1.46 -4.08 -2.13
CA CYS A 67 -1.64 -3.15 -3.22
C CYS A 67 -0.64 -1.98 -3.16
N ASP A 68 -0.48 -1.31 -2.00
CA ASP A 68 0.40 -0.15 -1.83
C ASP A 68 1.88 -0.53 -2.07
N LEU A 69 2.34 -1.64 -1.48
CA LEU A 69 3.68 -2.19 -1.73
C LEU A 69 3.83 -2.71 -3.18
N GLY A 70 2.75 -3.25 -3.74
CA GLY A 70 2.66 -3.64 -5.15
C GLY A 70 2.88 -2.45 -6.08
N CYS A 71 2.27 -1.30 -5.82
CA CYS A 71 2.46 -0.09 -6.61
C CYS A 71 3.92 0.33 -6.68
N PHE A 72 4.63 0.30 -5.54
CA PHE A 72 6.04 0.63 -5.49
C PHE A 72 6.90 -0.41 -6.24
N SER A 73 6.72 -1.69 -5.93
CA SER A 73 7.56 -2.76 -6.51
C SER A 73 7.31 -3.01 -8.00
N CYS A 74 6.07 -2.84 -8.47
CA CYS A 74 5.71 -3.02 -9.88
C CYS A 74 6.03 -1.79 -10.75
N ARG A 75 6.40 -0.64 -10.16
CA ARG A 75 6.80 0.56 -10.91
C ARG A 75 7.87 0.25 -11.97
N GLY A 76 8.85 -0.59 -11.62
CA GLY A 76 9.92 -0.99 -12.54
C GLY A 76 9.43 -1.74 -13.79
N VAL A 77 8.31 -2.45 -13.72
CA VAL A 77 7.69 -3.13 -14.88
C VAL A 77 7.20 -2.09 -15.88
N PHE A 78 6.47 -1.08 -15.40
CA PHE A 78 5.96 -0.01 -16.26
C PHE A 78 7.10 0.78 -16.90
N VAL A 79 8.13 1.13 -16.12
CA VAL A 79 9.30 1.87 -16.62
C VAL A 79 10.02 1.09 -17.72
N LYS A 80 10.32 -0.18 -17.47
CA LYS A 80 11.02 -1.03 -18.46
C LYS A 80 10.21 -1.16 -19.74
N CYS A 81 8.89 -1.28 -19.66
CA CYS A 81 8.03 -1.31 -20.84
C CYS A 81 8.07 0.02 -21.61
N ALA A 82 7.95 1.16 -20.91
CA ALA A 82 7.95 2.47 -21.54
C ALA A 82 9.28 2.83 -22.23
N GLU A 83 10.41 2.30 -21.74
CA GLU A 83 11.74 2.51 -22.31
C GLU A 83 12.02 1.65 -23.57
N GLN A 84 11.18 0.66 -23.89
CA GLN A 84 11.32 -0.13 -25.11
C GLN A 84 10.96 0.66 -26.38
N PRO A 85 11.51 0.33 -27.56
CA PRO A 85 11.11 0.93 -28.82
C PRO A 85 9.60 0.78 -29.05
N GLY A 86 8.88 1.90 -29.15
CA GLY A 86 7.42 1.92 -29.28
C GLY A 86 6.64 1.85 -27.95
N GLY A 87 7.30 1.61 -26.81
CA GLY A 87 6.66 1.51 -25.49
C GLY A 87 5.93 2.78 -25.06
N ALA A 88 6.47 3.96 -25.39
CA ALA A 88 5.79 5.24 -25.15
C ALA A 88 4.47 5.38 -25.94
N ALA A 89 4.39 4.83 -27.15
CA ALA A 89 3.16 4.79 -27.94
C ALA A 89 2.21 3.67 -27.49
N ASP A 90 2.73 2.68 -26.77
CA ASP A 90 2.03 1.48 -26.31
C ASP A 90 1.74 1.51 -24.80
N GLY A 91 1.38 2.68 -24.28
CA GLY A 91 1.06 2.86 -22.86
C GLY A 91 0.00 1.89 -22.34
N ARG A 92 -0.91 1.41 -23.21
CA ARG A 92 -1.91 0.38 -22.85
C ARG A 92 -1.27 -0.96 -22.49
N ASN A 93 -0.27 -1.43 -23.24
CA ASN A 93 0.42 -2.66 -22.89
C ASN A 93 1.26 -2.49 -21.63
N CYS A 94 1.92 -1.34 -21.44
CA CYS A 94 2.65 -1.08 -20.20
C CYS A 94 1.74 -1.04 -18.97
N THR A 95 0.55 -0.44 -19.07
CA THR A 95 -0.46 -0.50 -17.99
C THR A 95 -0.96 -1.92 -17.75
N LYS A 96 -1.11 -2.74 -18.80
CA LYS A 96 -1.52 -4.15 -18.67
C LYS A 96 -0.48 -4.98 -17.92
N GLU A 97 0.81 -4.83 -18.25
CA GLU A 97 1.91 -5.52 -17.57
C GLU A 97 2.02 -5.07 -16.10
N PHE A 98 1.94 -3.77 -15.85
CA PHE A 98 1.88 -3.23 -14.50
C PHE A 98 0.71 -3.82 -13.70
N GLY A 99 -0.49 -3.86 -14.30
CA GLY A 99 -1.68 -4.44 -13.68
C GLY A 99 -1.54 -5.93 -13.38
N ALA A 100 -0.87 -6.69 -14.26
CA ALA A 100 -0.57 -8.10 -14.02
C ALA A 100 0.37 -8.29 -12.83
N CYS A 101 1.46 -7.51 -12.75
CA CYS A 101 2.37 -7.51 -11.60
C CYS A 101 1.62 -7.14 -10.31
N LEU A 102 0.81 -6.07 -10.32
CA LEU A 102 0.08 -5.63 -9.14
C LEU A 102 -0.89 -6.72 -8.65
N LYS A 103 -1.63 -7.35 -9.57
CA LYS A 103 -2.54 -8.46 -9.24
C LYS A 103 -1.79 -9.62 -8.58
N GLU A 104 -0.63 -9.99 -9.10
CA GLU A 104 0.22 -11.03 -8.50
C GLU A 104 0.65 -10.65 -7.07
N LYS A 105 1.12 -9.41 -6.86
CA LYS A 105 1.54 -8.93 -5.52
C LYS A 105 0.38 -8.95 -4.51
N ILE A 106 -0.80 -8.50 -4.93
CA ILE A 106 -2.00 -8.52 -4.09
C ILE A 106 -2.37 -9.97 -3.74
N SER A 107 -2.52 -10.85 -4.73
CA SER A 107 -2.91 -12.24 -4.49
C SER A 107 -1.88 -13.01 -3.65
N SER A 108 -0.58 -12.76 -3.87
CA SER A 108 0.49 -13.33 -3.05
C SER A 108 0.44 -12.83 -1.60
N ARG A 109 0.00 -11.59 -1.35
CA ARG A 109 -0.21 -11.12 0.02
C ARG A 109 -1.47 -11.72 0.64
N GLU A 110 -2.57 -11.78 -0.10
CA GLU A 110 -3.83 -12.35 0.37
C GLU A 110 -3.75 -13.85 0.69
N SER A 111 -2.86 -14.60 0.05
CA SER A 111 -2.66 -16.02 0.32
C SER A 111 -1.90 -16.32 1.62
N ARG A 112 -1.51 -15.28 2.37
CA ARG A 112 -0.78 -15.37 3.63
C ARG A 112 -1.66 -14.92 4.79
N ASP A 113 -1.23 -15.17 6.02
CA ASP A 113 -1.94 -14.71 7.22
C ASP A 113 -2.28 -13.21 7.12
N PRO A 114 -3.54 -12.82 7.38
CA PRO A 114 -3.94 -11.42 7.33
C PRO A 114 -3.16 -10.57 8.32
N ILE A 115 -2.85 -9.34 7.92
CA ILE A 115 -2.42 -8.30 8.84
C ILE A 115 -3.58 -7.93 9.76
N ARG A 116 -3.29 -7.92 11.05
CA ARG A 116 -4.21 -7.56 12.12
C ARG A 116 -3.52 -6.67 13.12
N PHE A 117 -4.31 -5.86 13.80
CA PHE A 117 -3.87 -4.94 14.83
C PHE A 117 -4.49 -5.36 16.16
N GLU A 118 -3.62 -5.63 17.12
CA GLU A 118 -3.99 -5.99 18.49
C GLU A 118 -3.34 -5.02 19.49
N GLY A 119 -3.44 -5.32 20.79
CA GLY A 119 -2.89 -4.46 21.84
C GLY A 119 -3.82 -3.31 22.22
N GLY A 120 -3.24 -2.14 22.46
CA GLY A 120 -3.93 -0.97 22.99
C GLY A 120 -4.09 0.20 22.00
N ASP A 121 -4.13 1.42 22.55
CA ASP A 121 -4.27 2.67 21.81
C ASP A 121 -2.94 3.27 21.32
N GLY A 122 -1.82 2.62 21.64
CA GLY A 122 -0.47 3.02 21.28
C GLY A 122 0.09 4.19 22.08
N ARG A 123 -0.60 4.76 23.07
CA ARG A 123 -0.10 5.96 23.77
C ARG A 123 1.06 5.71 24.73
N SER A 124 1.37 4.45 24.99
CA SER A 124 2.48 4.03 25.84
C SER A 124 3.00 2.67 25.38
N GLU A 125 4.20 2.29 25.83
CA GLU A 125 4.75 0.96 25.58
C GLU A 125 3.80 -0.16 26.07
N LYS A 126 3.17 0.01 27.24
CA LYS A 126 2.22 -0.96 27.80
C LYS A 126 0.94 -1.09 26.98
N THR A 127 0.55 -0.03 26.27
CA THR A 127 -0.64 0.01 25.41
C THR A 127 -0.27 0.00 23.93
N ALA A 128 0.94 -0.46 23.58
CA ALA A 128 1.41 -0.46 22.20
C ALA A 128 0.43 -1.18 21.26
N VAL A 129 0.40 -0.71 20.01
CA VAL A 129 -0.34 -1.37 18.94
C VAL A 129 0.51 -2.53 18.44
N VAL A 130 0.00 -3.74 18.55
CA VAL A 130 0.71 -4.94 18.10
C VAL A 130 0.32 -5.23 16.65
N VAL A 131 1.31 -5.23 15.75
CA VAL A 131 1.09 -5.55 14.34
C VAL A 131 1.44 -7.02 14.10
N LEU A 132 0.42 -7.81 13.74
CA LEU A 132 0.55 -9.25 13.46
C LEU A 132 0.39 -9.53 11.98
N GLY A 133 0.95 -10.64 11.51
CA GLY A 133 0.81 -11.12 10.13
C GLY A 133 1.70 -10.39 9.10
N ALA A 134 2.40 -9.32 9.47
CA ALA A 134 3.45 -8.74 8.64
C ALA A 134 4.67 -9.66 8.63
N LEU A 135 5.23 -9.93 7.45
CA LEU A 135 6.39 -10.82 7.28
C LEU A 135 7.71 -10.08 7.03
N THR A 136 7.62 -8.80 6.68
CA THR A 136 8.77 -7.96 6.35
C THR A 136 8.68 -6.61 7.07
N ASN A 137 9.82 -5.94 7.22
CA ASN A 137 9.86 -4.56 7.72
C ASN A 137 8.99 -3.62 6.86
N LEU A 138 8.96 -3.82 5.54
CA LEU A 138 8.15 -3.00 4.63
C LEU A 138 6.65 -3.21 4.85
N GLU A 139 6.22 -4.46 5.05
CA GLU A 139 4.83 -4.76 5.41
C GLU A 139 4.47 -4.19 6.78
N GLY A 140 5.38 -4.26 7.75
CA GLY A 140 5.20 -3.67 9.07
C GLY A 140 5.01 -2.15 9.01
N VAL A 141 5.91 -1.43 8.35
CA VAL A 141 5.82 0.03 8.19
C VAL A 141 4.55 0.45 7.42
N ALA A 142 4.16 -0.32 6.40
CA ALA A 142 2.91 -0.09 5.67
C ALA A 142 1.68 -0.32 6.57
N ALA A 143 1.72 -1.34 7.45
CA ALA A 143 0.67 -1.61 8.43
C ALA A 143 0.55 -0.50 9.48
N GLU A 144 1.66 -0.01 10.03
CA GLU A 144 1.69 1.13 10.97
C GLU A 144 1.07 2.38 10.33
N SER A 145 1.52 2.70 9.11
CA SER A 145 1.02 3.84 8.35
C SER A 145 -0.48 3.74 8.08
N LEU A 146 -0.96 2.54 7.76
CA LEU A 146 -2.38 2.26 7.59
C LEU A 146 -3.17 2.45 8.89
N TRP A 147 -2.67 1.93 10.01
CA TRP A 147 -3.34 2.03 11.30
C TRP A 147 -3.52 3.49 11.72
N ILE A 148 -2.48 4.31 11.56
CA ILE A 148 -2.53 5.75 11.85
C ILE A 148 -3.54 6.44 10.94
N ALA A 149 -3.51 6.18 9.63
CA ALA A 149 -4.45 6.79 8.70
C ALA A 149 -5.92 6.46 9.04
N LYS A 150 -6.18 5.28 9.62
CA LYS A 150 -7.52 4.88 10.07
C LYS A 150 -7.91 5.51 11.40
N LYS A 151 -7.03 5.46 12.41
CA LYS A 151 -7.35 5.83 13.80
C LYS A 151 -7.14 7.32 14.08
N HIS A 152 -6.23 7.94 13.35
CA HIS A 152 -5.83 9.33 13.50
C HIS A 152 -5.74 10.03 12.14
N PRO A 153 -6.86 10.20 11.42
CA PRO A 153 -6.85 10.89 10.14
C PRO A 153 -6.23 12.28 10.24
N GLY A 154 -5.33 12.60 9.31
CA GLY A 154 -4.64 13.89 9.24
C GLY A 154 -3.39 14.03 10.11
N TRP A 155 -3.06 13.03 10.94
CA TRP A 155 -1.79 13.05 11.67
C TRP A 155 -0.62 12.85 10.70
N ARG A 156 0.45 13.63 10.89
CA ARG A 156 1.65 13.57 10.05
C ARG A 156 2.81 13.05 10.87
N LYS A 157 3.51 12.05 10.35
CA LYS A 157 4.70 11.50 11.00
C LYS A 157 5.80 12.56 11.05
N ASN A 158 6.37 12.79 12.23
CA ASN A 158 7.46 13.71 12.47
C ASN A 158 8.79 12.96 12.61
N SER A 159 8.89 12.07 13.60
CA SER A 159 10.11 11.30 13.86
C SER A 159 9.80 9.89 14.37
N GLN A 160 10.80 9.01 14.36
CA GLN A 160 10.68 7.63 14.83
C GLN A 160 11.95 7.23 15.57
N ALA A 161 11.79 6.43 16.61
CA ALA A 161 12.87 5.78 17.34
C ALA A 161 12.55 4.29 17.56
N LEU A 162 13.55 3.44 17.31
CA LEU A 162 13.51 2.03 17.65
C LEU A 162 13.90 1.85 19.12
N ILE A 163 13.02 1.24 19.91
CA ILE A 163 13.22 0.99 21.34
C ILE A 163 13.22 -0.51 21.59
N HIS A 164 14.21 -1.01 22.33
CA HIS A 164 14.26 -2.39 22.78
C HIS A 164 14.00 -2.48 24.28
N ASN A 165 13.05 -3.33 24.68
CA ASN A 165 12.81 -3.64 26.09
C ASN A 165 12.65 -5.16 26.26
N GLY A 166 13.71 -5.81 26.74
CA GLY A 166 13.75 -7.26 26.89
C GLY A 166 13.52 -7.98 25.55
N PRO A 167 12.54 -8.91 25.46
CA PRO A 167 12.25 -9.62 24.22
C PRO A 167 11.43 -8.79 23.22
N HIS A 168 10.94 -7.61 23.62
CA HIS A 168 10.08 -6.79 22.79
C HIS A 168 10.87 -5.68 22.10
N SER A 169 10.48 -5.40 20.86
CA SER A 169 10.97 -4.25 20.10
C SER A 169 9.80 -3.37 19.69
N PHE A 170 9.99 -2.06 19.82
CA PHE A 170 8.96 -1.08 19.57
C PHE A 170 9.44 0.02 18.62
N ASP A 171 8.54 0.44 17.75
CA ASP A 171 8.68 1.73 17.06
C ASP A 171 7.90 2.79 17.83
N ARG A 172 8.62 3.74 18.43
CA ARG A 172 8.04 4.95 19.01
C ARG A 172 8.04 6.04 17.95
N ILE A 173 6.85 6.45 17.52
CA ILE A 173 6.68 7.41 16.44
C ILE A 173 6.02 8.67 16.98
N GLU A 174 6.66 9.81 16.74
CA GLU A 174 6.12 11.13 17.03
C GLU A 174 5.34 11.65 15.83
N TYR A 175 4.17 12.21 16.07
CA TYR A 175 3.28 12.79 15.07
C TYR A 175 2.98 14.25 15.36
N GLU A 176 2.89 15.04 14.31
CA GLU A 176 2.18 16.31 14.32
C GLU A 176 0.68 16.02 14.30
N THR A 177 -0.04 16.53 15.30
CA THR A 177 -1.49 16.36 15.42
C THR A 177 -2.18 17.73 15.50
N PRO A 178 -3.50 17.81 15.25
CA PRO A 178 -4.26 19.06 15.41
C PRO A 178 -4.16 19.68 16.81
N ASN A 179 -3.87 18.87 17.84
CA ASN A 179 -3.82 19.29 19.23
C ASN A 179 -2.39 19.41 19.79
N GLY A 180 -1.37 19.39 18.92
CA GLY A 180 0.04 19.37 19.30
C GLY A 180 0.71 18.00 19.07
N PRO A 181 1.97 17.81 19.48
CA PRO A 181 2.68 16.55 19.27
C PRO A 181 1.98 15.36 19.95
N GLY A 182 1.89 14.23 19.26
CA GLY A 182 1.35 12.99 19.79
C GLY A 182 2.29 11.82 19.52
N THR A 183 2.43 10.91 20.48
CA THR A 183 3.31 9.74 20.36
C THR A 183 2.48 8.47 20.23
N ILE A 184 2.85 7.60 19.29
CA ILE A 184 2.29 6.24 19.16
C ILE A 184 3.42 5.22 19.22
N TRP A 185 3.19 4.14 19.96
CA TRP A 185 4.05 3.00 20.12
C TRP A 185 3.47 1.81 19.37
N PHE A 186 4.26 1.23 18.47
CA PHE A 186 3.97 -0.02 17.79
C PHE A 186 4.88 -1.11 18.33
N GLU A 187 4.33 -2.26 18.70
CA GLU A 187 5.15 -3.44 18.99
C GLU A 187 5.41 -4.17 17.66
N ILE A 188 6.69 -4.25 17.30
CA ILE A 188 7.16 -4.70 15.99
C ILE A 188 7.98 -6.00 16.07
N SER A 189 8.04 -6.61 17.26
CA SER A 189 8.77 -7.85 17.56
C SER A 189 8.51 -8.96 16.54
N ALA A 190 7.29 -9.02 15.98
CA ALA A 190 6.87 -10.05 15.04
C ALA A 190 7.59 -9.99 13.66
N PHE A 191 8.04 -8.82 13.24
CA PHE A 191 8.62 -8.60 11.90
C PHE A 191 9.95 -7.88 11.87
N LEU A 192 10.41 -7.28 12.98
CA LEU A 192 11.69 -6.59 13.03
C LEU A 192 12.84 -7.49 12.59
N GLY A 193 13.68 -6.96 11.69
CA GLY A 193 14.85 -7.67 11.14
C GLY A 193 14.52 -8.64 10.01
N LYS A 194 13.24 -8.77 9.62
CA LYS A 194 12.83 -9.59 8.48
C LYS A 194 12.80 -8.73 7.21
N GLY A 195 13.77 -8.99 6.33
CA GLY A 195 13.84 -8.56 4.91
C GLY A 195 13.28 -7.18 4.59
N GLY A 196 14.12 -6.14 4.60
CA GLY A 196 13.73 -4.76 4.23
C GLY A 196 14.53 -4.09 3.11
N LEU A 197 15.77 -4.51 2.86
CA LEU A 197 16.61 -3.94 1.78
C LEU A 197 17.10 -4.98 0.77
N GLU A 198 17.42 -6.19 1.22
CA GLU A 198 18.05 -7.24 0.41
C GLU A 198 17.11 -7.85 -0.65
N GLN A 199 15.78 -7.68 -0.49
CA GLN A 199 14.78 -8.14 -1.48
C GLN A 199 14.46 -7.10 -2.56
N LEU A 200 14.88 -5.84 -2.39
CA LEU A 200 14.65 -4.76 -3.36
C LEU A 200 15.90 -4.47 -4.20
N PHE A 201 17.09 -4.64 -3.62
CA PHE A 201 18.37 -4.55 -4.29
C PHE A 201 19.04 -5.91 -4.20
N GLY A 202 18.93 -6.72 -5.25
CA GLY A 202 19.51 -8.06 -5.27
C GLY A 202 21.04 -8.02 -5.25
N GLU A 203 21.63 -7.85 -4.07
CA GLU A 203 23.05 -8.15 -3.86
C GLU A 203 23.20 -9.38 -2.95
N PRO A 204 23.96 -10.41 -3.39
CA PRO A 204 24.24 -11.55 -2.55
C PRO A 204 25.22 -11.15 -1.44
N LYS A 205 25.01 -11.66 -0.22
CA LYS A 205 26.00 -11.52 0.85
C LYS A 205 27.35 -12.09 0.42
N PRO A 206 28.47 -11.38 0.65
CA PRO A 206 29.77 -12.03 0.61
C PRO A 206 29.80 -13.11 1.70
N LYS A 207 30.31 -14.28 1.31
CA LYS A 207 30.53 -15.44 2.17
C LYS A 207 31.54 -15.13 3.28
#